data_AF-X0Z3J0-F1
#
_entry.id   AF-X0Z3J0-F1
#
_cell.length_a   1.000
_cell.length_b   1.000
_cell.length_c   1.000
_cell.angle_alpha   90.00
_cell.angle_beta   90.00
_cell.angle_gamma   90.00
#
_symmetry.space_group_name_H-M   'P 1'
#
loop_
_entity.id
_entity.type
_entity.pdbx_description
1 polymer ?
#
loop_
_entity_poly.entity_id
_entity_poly.type
_entity_poly.pdbx_seq_one_letter_code
_entity_poly.pdbx_strand_id
1 'polypeptide(L)'
;MTEYVPIYQKILSTKELASRVAEAYEHLSICDVCAWECPVDRRAGKIGVCRTGINARVSSYGPHMGEEDPLRVKIWGILLVINLWVNTIW
;
A
#
# COMPACT_ATOMS: atom_id res chain seq x y z
N MET A 1 -19.12 -8.54 18.99
CA MET A 1 -18.47 -8.09 17.74
C MET A 1 -17.85 -9.31 17.07
N THR A 2 -18.13 -9.54 15.79
CA THR A 2 -17.29 -10.44 15.00
C THR A 2 -15.96 -9.74 14.73
N GLU A 3 -14.86 -10.48 14.83
CA GLU A 3 -13.53 -9.97 14.53
C GLU A 3 -13.44 -9.64 13.03
N TYR A 4 -13.07 -8.40 12.69
CA TYR A 4 -12.87 -8.00 11.30
C TYR A 4 -11.51 -8.53 10.81
N VAL A 5 -11.54 -9.40 9.80
CA VAL A 5 -10.33 -9.92 9.16
C VAL A 5 -10.20 -9.31 7.76
N PRO A 6 -9.14 -8.53 7.49
CA PRO A 6 -8.87 -7.98 6.16
C PRO A 6 -8.76 -9.06 5.08
N ILE A 7 -9.20 -8.74 3.87
CA ILE A 7 -9.22 -9.68 2.73
C ILE A 7 -7.82 -10.21 2.41
N TYR A 8 -6.79 -9.36 2.46
CA TYR A 8 -5.42 -9.78 2.17
C TYR A 8 -4.94 -10.90 3.13
N GLN A 9 -5.39 -10.90 4.39
CA GLN A 9 -5.06 -11.97 5.35
C GLN A 9 -5.78 -13.27 5.00
N LYS A 10 -7.04 -13.19 4.54
CA LYS A 10 -7.80 -14.36 4.07
C LYS A 10 -7.19 -14.97 2.81
N ILE A 11 -6.75 -14.14 1.87
CA ILE A 11 -6.12 -14.60 0.62
C ILE A 11 -4.72 -15.16 0.89
N LEU A 12 -4.02 -14.63 1.91
CA LEU A 12 -2.72 -15.15 2.33
C LEU A 12 -2.82 -16.51 3.02
N SER A 13 -3.90 -16.76 3.78
CA SER A 13 -4.12 -18.05 4.44
C SER A 13 -4.57 -19.15 3.48
N THR A 14 -5.02 -18.80 2.27
CA THR A 14 -5.30 -19.73 1.18
C THR A 14 -4.13 -19.78 0.19
N LYS A 15 -4.06 -20.82 -0.65
CA LYS A 15 -3.09 -20.88 -1.76
C LYS A 15 -3.44 -19.94 -2.93
N GLU A 16 -4.50 -19.17 -2.80
CA GLU A 16 -5.02 -18.29 -3.86
C GLU A 16 -4.03 -17.18 -4.23
N LEU A 17 -3.31 -16.63 -3.23
CA LEU A 17 -2.29 -15.61 -3.48
C LEU A 17 -1.24 -16.08 -4.48
N ALA A 18 -0.76 -17.32 -4.34
CA ALA A 18 0.26 -17.89 -5.22
C ALA A 18 -0.24 -18.00 -6.67
N SER A 19 -1.49 -18.41 -6.87
CA SER A 19 -2.11 -18.47 -8.21
C SER A 19 -2.21 -17.09 -8.85
N ARG A 20 -2.67 -16.08 -8.09
CA ARG A 20 -2.76 -14.69 -8.57
C ARG A 20 -1.39 -14.10 -8.92
N VAL A 21 -0.37 -14.43 -8.14
CA VAL A 21 1.02 -14.01 -8.43
C VAL A 21 1.51 -14.62 -9.74
N ALA A 22 1.24 -15.92 -9.97
CA ALA A 22 1.63 -16.58 -11.22
C ALA A 22 0.91 -15.98 -12.44
N GLU A 23 -0.38 -15.70 -12.33
CA GLU A 23 -1.17 -15.02 -13.37
C GLU A 23 -0.61 -13.62 -13.66
N ALA A 24 -0.45 -12.79 -12.63
CA ALA A 24 0.11 -11.44 -12.77
C ALA A 24 1.53 -11.46 -13.38
N TYR A 25 2.34 -12.48 -13.08
CA TYR A 25 3.66 -12.64 -13.68
C TYR A 25 3.59 -13.01 -15.17
N GLU A 26 2.59 -13.77 -15.60
CA GLU A 26 2.38 -14.07 -17.02
C GLU A 26 2.00 -12.81 -17.81
N HIS A 27 1.13 -11.97 -17.26
CA HIS A 27 0.79 -10.67 -17.86
C HIS A 27 2.02 -9.80 -18.15
N LEU A 28 3.14 -9.99 -17.45
CA LEU A 28 4.39 -9.26 -17.72
C LEU A 28 5.07 -9.66 -19.05
N SER A 29 4.70 -10.77 -19.71
CA SER A 29 5.20 -11.14 -21.04
C SER A 29 4.63 -10.23 -22.15
N ILE A 30 3.45 -9.65 -21.91
CA ILE A 30 2.81 -8.63 -22.73
C ILE A 30 2.21 -7.55 -21.83
N CYS A 31 3.09 -6.82 -21.13
CA CYS A 31 2.70 -6.00 -19.98
C CYS A 31 1.53 -5.03 -20.24
N ASP A 32 0.40 -5.32 -19.59
CA ASP A 32 -0.88 -4.59 -19.61
C ASP A 32 -1.26 -4.00 -18.22
N VAL A 33 -0.36 -4.12 -17.23
CA VAL A 33 -0.60 -3.75 -15.82
C VAL A 33 -0.93 -2.27 -15.59
N CYS A 34 -0.51 -1.37 -16.48
CA CYS A 34 -0.73 0.06 -16.33
C CYS A 34 -1.41 0.64 -17.57
N ALA A 35 -2.10 1.78 -17.41
CA ALA A 35 -2.87 2.42 -18.48
C ALA A 35 -2.06 2.86 -19.71
N TRP A 36 -0.71 2.82 -19.65
CA TRP A 36 0.13 3.05 -20.83
C TRP A 36 0.10 1.90 -21.82
N GLU A 37 -0.25 0.68 -21.39
CA GLU A 37 -0.30 -0.53 -22.22
C GLU A 37 0.91 -0.60 -23.18
N CYS A 38 2.11 -0.85 -22.63
CA CYS A 38 3.37 -0.77 -23.39
C CYS A 38 3.62 -1.95 -24.36
N PRO A 39 2.68 -2.90 -24.52
CA PRO A 39 2.88 -4.36 -24.57
C PRO A 39 4.32 -4.86 -24.75
N VAL A 40 5.21 -4.61 -23.79
CA VAL A 40 6.59 -5.14 -23.80
C VAL A 40 6.72 -6.33 -22.85
N ASP A 41 7.57 -7.28 -23.23
CA ASP A 41 7.96 -8.39 -22.38
C ASP A 41 8.97 -7.95 -21.30
N ARG A 42 8.49 -7.77 -20.08
CA ARG A 42 9.33 -7.43 -18.92
C ARG A 42 10.15 -8.61 -18.42
N ARG A 43 9.71 -9.85 -18.67
CA ARG A 43 10.43 -11.07 -18.29
C ARG A 43 11.71 -11.21 -19.11
N ALA A 44 11.69 -10.73 -20.35
CA ALA A 44 12.87 -10.58 -21.21
C ALA A 44 13.71 -9.32 -20.91
N GLY A 45 13.37 -8.54 -19.87
CA GLY A 45 14.09 -7.33 -19.49
C GLY A 45 13.83 -6.10 -20.37
N LYS A 46 12.81 -6.13 -21.24
CA LYS A 46 12.48 -4.98 -22.09
C LYS A 46 11.84 -3.86 -21.26
N ILE A 47 12.10 -2.63 -21.67
CA ILE A 47 11.57 -1.42 -21.02
C ILE A 47 10.68 -0.67 -22.03
N GLY A 48 9.48 -0.31 -21.59
CA GLY A 48 8.53 0.48 -22.38
C GLY A 48 8.56 1.97 -22.01
N VAL A 49 7.60 2.72 -22.55
CA VAL A 49 7.42 4.17 -22.29
C VAL A 49 7.26 4.49 -20.79
N CYS A 50 6.64 3.60 -20.01
CA CYS A 50 6.51 3.80 -18.55
C CYS A 50 7.85 3.67 -17.78
N ARG A 51 8.92 3.19 -18.42
CA ARG A 51 10.27 2.98 -17.84
C ARG A 51 10.34 1.99 -16.66
N THR A 52 9.30 1.18 -16.45
CA THR A 52 9.27 0.10 -15.46
C THR A 52 9.82 -1.21 -16.04
N GLY A 53 10.57 -1.97 -15.22
CA GLY A 53 11.09 -3.30 -15.58
C GLY A 53 10.22 -4.44 -15.06
N ILE A 54 10.85 -5.58 -14.77
CA ILE A 54 10.21 -6.72 -14.11
C ILE A 54 9.90 -6.44 -12.63
N ASN A 55 10.77 -5.65 -11.98
CA ASN A 55 10.58 -5.19 -10.62
C ASN A 55 10.02 -3.76 -10.63
N ALA A 56 9.00 -3.54 -9.81
CA ALA A 56 8.45 -2.20 -9.59
C ALA A 56 9.49 -1.30 -8.91
N ARG A 57 9.48 -0.01 -9.28
CA ARG A 57 10.26 1.02 -8.57
C ARG A 57 9.35 1.72 -7.58
N VAL A 58 9.79 1.84 -6.34
CA VAL A 58 9.09 2.60 -5.30
C VAL A 58 9.67 4.00 -5.29
N SER A 59 8.85 5.02 -5.61
CA SER A 59 9.29 6.43 -5.57
C SER A 59 9.40 6.96 -4.15
N SER A 60 8.53 6.49 -3.26
CA SER A 60 8.42 6.90 -1.86
C SER A 60 7.61 5.86 -1.10
N TYR A 61 7.92 5.67 0.18
CA TYR A 61 7.09 4.89 1.10
C TYR A 61 6.97 5.66 2.41
N GLY A 62 5.80 5.57 3.03
CA GLY A 62 5.53 6.19 4.31
C GLY A 62 4.10 5.88 4.74
N PRO A 63 3.81 5.92 6.04
CA PRO A 63 2.46 5.71 6.54
C PRO A 63 1.50 6.76 5.98
N HIS A 64 0.31 6.32 5.55
CA HIS A 64 -0.76 7.23 5.16
C HIS A 64 -1.35 7.93 6.39
N MET A 65 -1.94 9.10 6.17
CA MET A 65 -2.63 9.84 7.24
C MET A 65 -3.66 8.92 7.92
N GLY A 66 -3.53 8.75 9.23
CA GLY A 66 -4.42 7.93 10.04
C GLY A 66 -4.04 6.46 10.21
N GLU A 67 -3.02 5.94 9.52
CA GLU A 67 -2.53 4.56 9.70
C GLU A 67 -1.83 4.39 11.06
N GLU A 68 -0.89 5.29 11.37
CA GLU A 68 -0.19 5.31 12.66
C GLU A 68 -0.86 6.27 13.66
N ASP A 69 -0.70 5.97 14.95
CA ASP A 69 -1.26 6.76 16.04
C ASP A 69 -0.83 8.24 16.04
N PRO A 70 0.44 8.60 15.76
CA PRO A 70 0.88 9.99 15.58
C PRO A 70 0.29 10.68 14.33
N LEU A 71 -0.21 9.91 13.36
CA LEU A 71 -0.76 10.40 12.10
C LEU A 71 -2.29 10.44 12.08
N ARG A 72 -2.94 10.05 13.18
CA ARG A 72 -4.36 10.30 13.38
C ARG A 72 -4.52 11.74 13.86
N VAL A 73 -5.32 12.54 13.16
CA VAL A 73 -5.74 13.87 13.65
C VAL A 73 -6.56 13.67 14.92
N LYS A 74 -5.91 13.66 16.09
CA LYS A 74 -6.59 13.57 17.39
C LYS A 74 -6.92 14.99 17.85
N ILE A 75 -8.15 15.43 17.55
CA ILE A 75 -8.73 16.69 18.07
C ILE A 75 -8.60 16.76 19.61
N TRP A 76 -8.66 15.62 20.28
CA TRP A 76 -8.52 15.51 21.74
C TRP A 76 -7.11 15.71 22.28
N GLY A 77 -6.05 15.56 21.48
CA GLY A 77 -4.67 15.79 21.92
C GLY A 77 -4.38 17.26 22.18
N ILE A 78 -4.94 18.14 21.35
CA ILE A 78 -4.89 19.61 21.54
C ILE A 78 -5.65 20.01 22.81
N LEU A 79 -6.83 19.43 23.06
CA LEU A 79 -7.61 19.73 24.26
C LEU A 79 -6.91 19.26 25.54
N LEU A 80 -6.17 18.14 25.50
CA LEU A 80 -5.46 17.60 26.66
C LEU A 80 -4.23 18.45 27.03
N VAL A 81 -3.48 18.94 26.04
CA VAL A 81 -2.36 19.88 26.27
C VAL A 81 -2.87 21.21 26.81
N ILE A 82 -3.98 21.74 26.27
CA ILE A 82 -4.59 22.98 26.76
C ILE A 82 -5.12 22.80 28.20
N ASN A 83 -5.84 21.72 28.50
CA ASN A 83 -6.40 21.48 29.84
C ASN A 83 -5.33 21.17 30.90
N LEU A 84 -4.21 20.52 30.52
CA LEU A 84 -3.10 20.31 31.44
C LEU A 84 -2.38 21.62 31.77
N TRP A 85 -2.20 22.54 30.81
CA TRP A 85 -1.54 23.82 31.08
C TRP A 85 -2.41 24.77 31.93
N VAL A 86 -3.73 24.73 31.77
CA VAL A 86 -4.68 25.56 32.53
C VAL A 86 -4.89 25.07 33.98
N ASN A 87 -4.83 23.77 34.24
CA ASN A 87 -5.06 23.21 35.59
C ASN A 87 -3.80 23.04 36.46
N THR A 88 -2.60 23.35 35.96
CA THR A 88 -1.36 23.35 36.76
C THR A 88 -0.84 24.74 37.13
N ILE A 89 -1.54 25.82 36.75
CA ILE A 89 -1.16 27.22 37.04
C ILE A 89 -2.10 27.87 38.07
N TRP A 90 -3.00 27.10 38.70
CA TRP A 90 -3.69 27.50 39.94
C TRP A 90 -3.62 26.37 40.98
#